data_AF-A0A944U3I1-F1
#
_entry.id   AF-A0A944U3I1-F1
#
_cell.length_a   1.000
_cell.length_b   1.000
_cell.length_c   1.000
_cell.angle_alpha   90.00
_cell.angle_beta   90.00
_cell.angle_gamma   90.00
#
_symmetry.space_group_name_H-M   'P 1'
#
loop_
_entity.id
_entity.type
_entity.pdbx_description
1 polymer ?
#
loop_
_entity_poly.entity_id
_entity_poly.type
_entity_poly.pdbx_seq_one_letter_code
_entity_poly.pdbx_strand_id
1 'polypeptide(L)' 'MLKTEYLNLQPTEIGILQGAAAIFAAKVASGKVAADNEDEVVEESVKQAIDLAKTVEYAVKTKGEMG' A
#
# COMPACT_ATOMS: atom_id res chain seq x y z
N MET A 1 18.78 24.07 4.39
CA MET A 1 18.71 22.65 4.82
C MET A 1 17.24 22.29 4.93
N LEU A 2 16.74 21.37 4.10
CA LEU A 2 15.43 20.74 4.34
C LEU A 2 15.54 20.00 5.67
N LYS A 3 14.67 20.31 6.64
CA LYS A 3 14.57 19.51 7.86
C LYS A 3 14.16 18.11 7.41
N THR A 4 15.08 17.15 7.53
CA THR A 4 14.75 15.73 7.36
C THR A 4 13.83 15.35 8.51
N GLU A 5 12.53 15.43 8.29
CA GLU A 5 11.54 14.85 9.21
C GLU A 5 11.59 13.35 9.00
N TYR A 6 12.15 12.64 9.97
CA TYR A 6 12.09 11.19 9.99
C TYR A 6 10.65 10.78 10.27
N LEU A 7 10.02 10.14 9.29
CA LEU A 7 8.72 9.52 9.47
C LEU A 7 8.88 8.35 10.46
N ASN A 8 8.11 8.38 11.54
CA ASN A 8 8.06 7.28 12.51
C ASN A 8 6.76 6.49 12.30
N LEU A 9 6.82 5.51 11.41
CA LEU A 9 5.70 4.64 11.08
C LEU A 9 5.66 3.41 11.98
N GLN A 10 4.45 2.97 12.35
CA GLN A 10 4.24 1.69 13.02
C GLN A 10 4.62 0.52 12.09
N PRO A 11 5.00 -0.65 12.63
CA PRO A 11 5.36 -1.81 11.80
C PRO A 11 4.27 -2.22 10.79
N THR A 12 3.00 -2.09 11.17
CA THR A 12 1.85 -2.32 10.29
C THR A 12 1.79 -1.33 9.14
N GLU A 13 2.03 -0.04 9.43
CA GLU A 13 2.08 1.04 8.42
C GLU A 13 3.25 0.84 7.45
N ILE A 14 4.40 0.34 7.92
CA ILE A 14 5.53 -0.03 7.07
C ILE A 14 5.12 -1.15 6.09
N GLY A 15 4.40 -2.17 6.57
CA GLY A 15 3.91 -3.25 5.69
C GLY A 15 2.94 -2.74 4.62
N ILE A 16 2.03 -1.83 4.98
CA ILE A 16 1.12 -1.19 4.02
C ILE A 16 1.91 -0.34 3.02
N LEU A 17 2.89 0.45 3.47
CA LEU A 17 3.74 1.26 2.60
C LEU A 17 4.49 0.40 1.59
N GLN A 18 5.07 -0.71 2.03
CA GLN A 18 5.78 -1.65 1.13
C GLN A 18 4.84 -2.25 0.07
N GLY A 19 3.62 -2.64 0.47
CA GLY A 19 2.60 -3.12 -0.45
C GLY A 19 2.16 -2.05 -1.46
N ALA A 20 1.92 -0.83 -0.98
CA ALA A 20 1.53 0.31 -1.82
C ALA A 20 2.63 0.67 -2.83
N ALA A 21 3.90 0.67 -2.40
CA ALA A 21 5.04 0.92 -3.27
C ALA A 21 5.16 -0.14 -4.37
N ALA A 22 4.93 -1.42 -4.07
CA ALA A 22 4.95 -2.49 -5.06
C ALA A 22 3.82 -2.33 -6.11
N ILE A 23 2.62 -1.98 -5.66
CA ILE A 23 1.46 -1.73 -6.54
C ILE A 23 1.72 -0.51 -7.43
N PHE A 24 2.21 0.59 -6.84
CA PHE A 24 2.53 1.80 -7.57
C PHE A 24 3.61 1.54 -8.63
N ALA A 25 4.68 0.83 -8.27
CA ALA A 25 5.73 0.44 -9.21
C ALA A 25 5.20 -0.39 -10.39
N ALA A 26 4.23 -1.30 -10.16
CA ALA A 26 3.58 -2.05 -11.23
C ALA A 26 2.72 -1.14 -12.14
N LYS A 27 2.06 -0.12 -11.59
CA LYS A 27 1.32 0.89 -12.36
C LYS A 27 2.25 1.77 -13.20
N VAL A 28 3.40 2.17 -12.64
CA VAL A 28 4.46 2.86 -13.40
C VAL A 28 4.94 1.99 -14.56
N ALA A 29 5.31 0.74 -14.31
CA ALA A 29 5.81 -0.18 -15.33
C ALA A 29 4.79 -0.50 -16.44
N SER A 30 3.49 -0.40 -16.14
CA SER A 30 2.40 -0.59 -17.12
C SER A 30 1.99 0.69 -17.86
N GLY A 31 2.66 1.82 -17.61
CA GLY A 31 2.36 3.10 -18.26
C GLY A 31 1.08 3.77 -17.77
N LYS A 32 0.58 3.39 -16.58
CA LYS A 32 -0.64 3.98 -15.99
C LYS A 32 -0.38 5.26 -15.20
N VAL A 33 0.89 5.59 -14.93
CA VAL A 33 1.30 6.80 -14.21
C VAL A 33 1.77 7.85 -15.21
N ALA A 34 1.18 9.03 -15.12
CA ALA A 34 1.49 10.23 -15.87
C ALA A 34 1.61 11.41 -14.89
N ALA A 35 2.25 12.50 -15.32
CA ALA A 35 2.52 13.64 -14.44
C ALA A 35 1.26 14.33 -13.91
N ASP A 36 0.13 14.22 -14.62
CA ASP A 36 -1.16 14.80 -14.25
C ASP A 36 -2.01 13.91 -13.33
N ASN A 37 -1.65 12.63 -13.15
CA ASN A 37 -2.39 11.68 -12.31
C ASN A 37 -1.52 10.98 -11.24
N GLU A 38 -0.25 11.34 -11.10
CA GLU A 38 0.69 10.66 -10.22
C GLU A 38 0.18 10.57 -8.77
N ASP A 39 -0.26 11.69 -8.21
CA ASP A 39 -0.78 11.77 -6.83
C ASP A 39 -2.01 10.87 -6.61
N GLU A 40 -2.95 10.87 -7.57
CA GLU A 40 -4.14 10.01 -7.53
C GLU A 40 -3.74 8.53 -7.55
N VAL A 41 -2.76 8.17 -8.38
CA VAL A 41 -2.30 6.79 -8.49
C VAL A 41 -1.54 6.34 -7.24
N VAL A 42 -0.82 7.24 -6.56
CA VAL A 42 -0.23 6.98 -5.23
C VAL A 42 -1.33 6.67 -4.22
N GLU A 43 -2.34 7.53 -4.09
CA GLU A 43 -3.45 7.35 -3.15
C GLU A 43 -4.21 6.04 -3.41
N GLU A 44 -4.49 5.73 -4.68
CA GLU A 44 -5.15 4.49 -5.08
C GLU A 44 -4.32 3.26 -4.70
N SER A 45 -2.99 3.34 -4.84
CA SER A 45 -2.08 2.23 -4.52
C SER A 45 -2.02 1.97 -3.01
N VAL A 46 -2.07 3.03 -2.19
CA VAL A 46 -2.19 2.91 -0.72
C VAL A 46 -3.53 2.25 -0.36
N LYS A 47 -4.63 2.70 -0.94
CA LYS A 47 -5.95 2.10 -0.71
C LYS A 47 -5.98 0.61 -1.07
N GLN A 48 -5.41 0.24 -2.20
CA GLN A 48 -5.33 -1.16 -2.65
C GLN A 48 -4.50 -2.03 -1.69
N ALA A 49 -3.39 -1.51 -1.16
CA ALA A 49 -2.60 -2.22 -0.16
C ALA A 49 -3.39 -2.48 1.14
N ILE A 50 -4.18 -1.49 1.59
CA ILE A 50 -5.05 -1.62 2.76
C ILE A 50 -6.15 -2.67 2.52
N ASP A 51 -6.79 -2.65 1.35
CA ASP A 51 -7.86 -3.59 1.02
C ASP A 51 -7.34 -5.04 0.87
N LEU A 52 -6.12 -5.21 0.34
CA LEU A 52 -5.43 -6.50 0.34
C LEU A 52 -5.14 -6.98 1.76
N ALA A 53 -4.63 -6.11 2.64
CA ALA A 53 -4.36 -6.48 4.03
C ALA A 53 -5.63 -6.94 4.77
N LYS A 54 -6.75 -6.23 4.60
CA LYS A 54 -8.06 -6.62 5.16
C LYS A 54 -8.53 -7.97 4.62
N THR A 55 -8.33 -8.20 3.32
CA THR A 55 -8.70 -9.46 2.67
C THR A 55 -7.88 -10.63 3.23
N VAL A 56 -6.58 -10.44 3.42
CA VAL A 56 -5.70 -11.43 4.06
C VAL A 56 -6.14 -11.70 5.50
N GLU A 57 -6.40 -10.65 6.28
CA GLU A 57 -6.88 -10.79 7.66
C GLU A 57 -8.18 -11.60 7.73
N TYR A 58 -9.16 -11.26 6.89
CA TYR A 58 -10.43 -11.98 6.81
C TYR A 58 -10.23 -13.44 6.41
N ALA A 59 -9.41 -13.71 5.40
CA ALA A 59 -9.14 -15.06 4.92
C ALA A 59 -8.41 -15.92 5.96
N VAL A 60 -7.52 -15.34 6.77
CA VAL A 60 -6.83 -16.04 7.85
C VAL A 60 -7.78 -16.31 9.02
N LYS A 61 -8.56 -15.32 9.45
CA LYS A 61 -9.54 -15.48 10.55
C LYS A 61 -10.59 -16.54 10.23
N THR A 62 -11.21 -16.46 9.05
CA THR A 62 -12.23 -17.42 8.63
C THR A 62 -11.71 -18.85 8.47
N LYS A 63 -10.45 -19.03 8.05
CA LYS A 63 -9.80 -20.35 8.01
C LYS A 63 -9.39 -20.86 9.40
N GLY A 64 -9.08 -19.96 10.33
CA GLY A 64 -8.74 -20.31 11.72
C GLY A 64 -9.94 -20.68 12.58
N GLU A 65 -11.14 -20.19 12.25
CA GLU A 65 -12.38 -20.48 12.98
C GLU A 65 -13.05 -21.81 12.57
N MET A 66 -12.61 -22.44 11.47
CA MET A 66 -13.06 -23.78 11.04
C MET A 66 -12.15 -24.92 11.50
N GLY A 67 -11.26 -24.66 12.47
CA GLY A 67 -10.36 -25.64 13.09
C GLY A 67 -10.88 -26.17 14.42
#